data_AF-K9UXY9-F1
#
_entry.id   AF-K9UXY9-F1
#
_cell.length_a   1.000
_cell.length_b   1.000
_cell.length_c   1.000
_cell.angle_alpha   90.00
_cell.angle_beta   90.00
_cell.angle_gamma   90.00
#
_symmetry.space_group_name_H-M   'P 1'
#
loop_
_entity.id
_entity.type
_entity.pdbx_description
1 polymer ?
#
loop_
_entity_poly.entity_id
_entity_poly.type
_entity_poly.pdbx_seq_one_letter_code
_entity_poly.pdbx_strand_id
1 'polypeptide(L)'
;MSLNQDKYDTLMTFLRQLSLNVSVNELSLQELKENIRILQQFFQEQIVPLDSDEWYERSYRTEISKQLRLLDVDILFLQGAKQPATVESRLKAISDRISILISYCQAVLDGKSENES
;
A
#
# COMPACT_ATOMS: atom_id res chain seq x y z
N MET A 1 -9.89 -17.64 -10.02
CA MET A 1 -9.45 -16.22 -9.98
C MET A 1 -8.28 -16.08 -10.93
N SER A 2 -8.14 -14.98 -11.66
CA SER A 2 -6.98 -14.82 -12.56
C SER A 2 -5.72 -14.60 -11.73
N LEU A 3 -4.56 -15.08 -12.19
CA LEU A 3 -3.29 -14.97 -11.46
C LEU A 3 -2.98 -13.52 -11.03
N ASN A 4 -3.33 -12.52 -11.84
CA ASN A 4 -3.09 -11.11 -11.55
C ASN A 4 -3.94 -10.62 -10.35
N GLN A 5 -5.20 -11.03 -10.26
CA GLN A 5 -6.12 -10.68 -9.16
C GLN A 5 -5.60 -11.20 -7.82
N ASP A 6 -5.15 -12.46 -7.78
CA ASP A 6 -4.61 -13.06 -6.57
C ASP A 6 -3.43 -12.24 -6.00
N LYS A 7 -2.64 -11.57 -6.87
CA LYS A 7 -1.55 -10.68 -6.44
C LYS A 7 -2.06 -9.39 -5.82
N TYR A 8 -3.07 -8.74 -6.41
CA TYR A 8 -3.68 -7.53 -5.83
C TYR A 8 -4.43 -7.82 -4.53
N ASP A 9 -5.13 -8.96 -4.44
CA ASP A 9 -5.78 -9.40 -3.20
C ASP A 9 -4.75 -9.67 -2.09
N THR A 10 -3.64 -10.31 -2.43
CA THR A 10 -2.53 -10.53 -1.49
C THR A 10 -1.93 -9.20 -1.02
N LEU A 11 -1.65 -8.26 -1.94
CA LEU A 11 -1.16 -6.93 -1.59
C LEU A 11 -2.15 -6.19 -0.69
N MET A 12 -3.43 -6.20 -1.04
CA MET A 12 -4.50 -5.57 -0.27
C MET A 12 -4.60 -6.15 1.14
N THR A 13 -4.43 -7.47 1.29
CA THR A 13 -4.42 -8.14 2.59
C THR A 13 -3.27 -7.65 3.46
N PHE A 14 -2.04 -7.58 2.91
CA PHE A 14 -0.89 -7.04 3.62
C PHE A 14 -1.08 -5.57 4.02
N LEU A 15 -1.65 -4.75 3.14
CA LEU A 15 -1.95 -3.34 3.43
C LEU A 15 -2.99 -3.19 4.54
N ARG A 16 -4.06 -4.01 4.53
CA ARG A 16 -5.09 -4.01 5.59
C ARG A 16 -4.50 -4.41 6.94
N GLN A 17 -3.66 -5.44 6.96
CA GLN A 17 -2.97 -5.88 8.18
C GLN A 17 -2.04 -4.79 8.71
N LEU A 18 -1.27 -4.14 7.84
CA LEU A 18 -0.43 -2.99 8.22
C LEU A 18 -1.26 -1.83 8.78
N SER A 19 -2.39 -1.51 8.14
CA SER A 19 -3.31 -0.44 8.58
C SER A 19 -3.84 -0.70 9.99
N LEU A 20 -4.23 -1.95 10.29
CA LEU A 20 -4.69 -2.34 11.61
C LEU A 20 -3.58 -2.11 12.64
N ASN A 21 -2.39 -2.68 12.39
CA ASN A 21 -1.26 -2.63 13.30
C ASN A 21 -0.77 -1.18 13.57
N VAL A 22 -0.83 -0.30 12.57
CA VAL A 22 -0.53 1.14 12.75
C VAL A 22 -1.60 1.83 13.60
N SER A 23 -2.88 1.49 13.43
CA SER A 23 -3.99 2.12 14.15
C SER A 23 -4.02 1.78 15.64
N VAL A 24 -3.60 0.56 16.01
CA VAL A 24 -3.46 0.14 17.41
C VAL A 24 -2.10 0.51 18.01
N ASN A 25 -1.23 1.17 17.24
CA ASN A 25 0.13 1.56 17.63
C ASN A 25 0.97 0.38 18.18
N GLU A 26 0.75 -0.82 17.63
CA GLU A 26 1.42 -2.05 18.06
C GLU A 26 2.78 -2.27 17.38
N LEU A 27 3.10 -1.49 16.34
CA LEU A 27 4.37 -1.62 15.63
C LEU A 27 5.41 -0.62 16.14
N SER A 28 6.61 -1.12 16.40
CA SER A 28 7.80 -0.29 16.46
C SER A 28 8.13 0.30 15.08
N LEU A 29 8.90 1.40 15.08
CA LEU A 29 9.39 2.02 13.85
C LEU A 29 10.19 1.03 12.97
N GLN A 30 10.91 0.09 13.59
CA GLN A 30 11.69 -0.92 12.87
C GLN A 30 10.78 -1.94 12.18
N GLU A 31 9.74 -2.44 12.87
CA GLU A 31 8.77 -3.36 12.29
C GLU A 31 7.98 -2.69 11.17
N LEU A 32 7.60 -1.42 11.34
CA LEU A 32 6.91 -0.66 10.31
C LEU A 32 7.76 -0.52 9.03
N LYS A 33 9.05 -0.22 9.17
CA LYS A 33 10.00 -0.20 8.05
C LYS A 33 10.10 -1.54 7.34
N GLU A 34 10.19 -2.63 8.09
CA GLU A 34 10.31 -3.96 7.51
C GLU A 34 9.04 -4.36 6.75
N ASN A 35 7.86 -4.08 7.32
CA ASN A 35 6.58 -4.33 6.63
C ASN A 35 6.46 -3.53 5.33
N ILE A 36 6.87 -2.26 5.31
CA ILE A 36 6.88 -1.44 4.09
C ILE A 36 7.85 -2.00 3.05
N ARG A 37 9.03 -2.43 3.48
CA ARG A 37 10.01 -3.07 2.58
C ARG A 37 9.46 -4.35 1.95
N ILE A 38 8.80 -5.20 2.74
CA ILE A 38 8.16 -6.42 2.26
C ILE A 38 7.07 -6.10 1.23
N LEU A 39 6.22 -5.10 1.51
CA LEU A 39 5.19 -4.63 0.58
C LEU A 39 5.78 -4.14 -0.74
N GLN A 40 6.83 -3.33 -0.68
CA GLN A 40 7.54 -2.82 -1.86
C GLN A 40 8.15 -3.96 -2.67
N GLN A 41 8.83 -4.90 -2.01
CA GLN A 41 9.43 -6.05 -2.68
C GLN A 41 8.36 -6.92 -3.35
N PHE A 42 7.27 -7.24 -2.64
CA PHE A 42 6.14 -7.97 -3.21
C PHE A 42 5.59 -7.27 -4.44
N PHE A 43 5.36 -5.96 -4.38
CA PHE A 43 4.86 -5.20 -5.52
C PHE A 43 5.82 -5.25 -6.72
N GLN A 44 7.11 -5.06 -6.50
CA GLN A 44 8.12 -5.09 -7.56
C GLN A 44 8.28 -6.47 -8.20
N GLU A 45 8.20 -7.54 -7.41
CA GLU A 45 8.44 -8.90 -7.91
C GLU A 45 7.18 -9.56 -8.47
N GLN A 46 6.00 -9.22 -7.92
CA GLN A 46 4.77 -9.97 -8.20
C GLN A 46 3.75 -9.18 -9.00
N ILE A 47 3.80 -7.84 -9.00
CA ILE A 47 2.80 -6.98 -9.67
C ILE A 47 3.41 -6.20 -10.83
N VAL A 48 4.62 -5.66 -10.68
CA VAL A 48 5.29 -4.93 -11.77
C VAL A 48 5.56 -5.80 -13.01
N PRO A 49 5.86 -7.10 -12.93
CA PRO A 49 6.06 -7.92 -14.13
C PRO A 49 4.76 -8.36 -14.80
N LEU A 50 3.60 -8.09 -14.21
CA LEU A 50 2.33 -8.50 -14.80
C LEU A 50 2.13 -7.78 -16.14
N ASP A 51 1.87 -8.57 -17.16
CA ASP A 51 1.41 -8.08 -18.44
C ASP A 51 -0.10 -7.84 -18.33
N SER A 52 -0.51 -6.59 -18.57
CA SER A 52 -1.91 -6.19 -18.52
C SER A 52 -2.15 -5.22 -19.67
N ASP A 53 -3.05 -5.62 -20.55
CA ASP A 53 -3.50 -4.80 -21.68
C ASP A 53 -4.43 -3.66 -21.22
N GLU A 54 -4.98 -3.80 -20.01
CA GLU A 54 -5.92 -2.85 -19.41
C GLU A 54 -5.22 -1.55 -18.99
N TRP A 55 -5.63 -0.45 -19.62
CA TRP A 55 -5.03 0.87 -19.36
C TRP A 55 -5.25 1.34 -17.92
N TYR A 56 -6.38 0.99 -17.30
CA TYR A 56 -6.69 1.38 -15.93
C TYR A 56 -5.77 0.68 -14.93
N GLU A 57 -5.46 -0.60 -15.15
CA GLU A 57 -4.54 -1.36 -14.29
C GLU A 57 -3.13 -0.76 -14.36
N ARG A 58 -2.64 -0.42 -15.55
CA ARG A 58 -1.34 0.26 -15.72
C ARG A 58 -1.30 1.62 -15.00
N SER A 59 -2.39 2.37 -15.04
CA SER A 59 -2.54 3.64 -14.32
C SER A 59 -2.45 3.43 -12.81
N TYR A 60 -3.25 2.52 -12.25
CA TYR A 60 -3.24 2.24 -10.81
C TYR A 60 -1.92 1.63 -10.33
N ARG A 61 -1.25 0.78 -11.12
CA ARG A 61 0.12 0.30 -10.80
C ARG A 61 1.10 1.45 -10.64
N THR A 62 1.02 2.46 -11.51
CA THR A 62 1.88 3.65 -11.42
C THR A 62 1.61 4.43 -10.13
N GLU A 63 0.33 4.65 -9.80
CA GLU A 63 -0.04 5.33 -8.57
C GLU A 63 0.31 4.52 -7.31
N ILE A 64 0.12 3.20 -7.30
CA ILE A 64 0.55 2.32 -6.21
C ILE A 64 2.07 2.42 -6.01
N SER A 65 2.86 2.34 -7.09
CA SER A 65 4.32 2.47 -7.02
C SER A 65 4.74 3.80 -6.40
N LYS A 66 4.09 4.90 -6.80
CA LYS A 66 4.32 6.23 -6.24
C LYS A 66 3.97 6.31 -4.77
N GLN A 67 2.80 5.80 -4.35
CA GLN A 67 2.40 5.83 -2.95
C GLN A 67 3.30 4.97 -2.06
N LEU A 68 3.74 3.81 -2.54
CA LEU A 68 4.71 2.96 -1.83
C LEU A 68 6.05 3.66 -1.59
N ARG A 69 6.53 4.48 -2.54
CA ARG A 69 7.74 5.30 -2.34
C ARG A 69 7.51 6.46 -1.38
N LEU A 70 6.31 7.06 -1.40
CA LEU A 70 5.96 8.14 -0.48
C LEU A 70 5.80 7.64 0.97
N LEU A 71 5.48 6.36 1.19
CA LEU A 71 5.51 5.77 2.53
C LEU A 71 6.91 5.86 3.15
N ASP A 72 7.99 5.65 2.39
CA ASP A 72 9.35 5.79 2.94
C ASP A 72 9.61 7.20 3.47
N VAL A 73 9.09 8.20 2.75
CA VAL A 73 9.19 9.62 3.16
C VAL A 73 8.41 9.87 4.45
N ASP A 74 7.21 9.32 4.58
CA ASP A 74 6.43 9.45 5.81
C ASP A 74 7.12 8.79 7.00
N ILE A 75 7.81 7.66 6.79
CA ILE A 75 8.61 6.99 7.81
C ILE A 75 9.81 7.83 8.22
N LEU A 76 10.50 8.49 7.29
CA LEU A 76 11.58 9.42 7.62
C LEU A 76 11.06 10.57 8.49
N PHE A 77 9.88 11.11 8.18
CA PHE A 77 9.25 12.14 9.00
C PHE A 77 8.82 11.63 10.38
N LEU A 78 8.28 10.41 10.47
CA LEU A 78 7.94 9.78 11.74
C LEU A 78 9.18 9.56 12.60
N GLN A 79 10.28 9.09 12.02
CA GLN A 79 11.55 8.89 12.72
C GLN A 79 12.12 10.19 13.30
N GLY A 80 11.92 11.32 12.62
CA GLY A 80 12.35 12.63 13.09
C GLY A 80 11.41 13.28 14.12
N ALA A 81 10.20 12.75 14.30
CA ALA A 81 9.19 13.32 15.19
C ALA A 81 9.52 13.02 16.66
N LYS A 82 9.56 14.07 17.50
CA LYS A 82 9.83 13.95 18.94
C LYS A 82 8.65 14.35 19.82
N GLN A 83 7.80 15.24 19.31
CA GLN A 83 6.62 15.71 20.03
C GLN A 83 5.47 14.72 19.84
N PRO A 84 4.75 14.31 20.90
CA PRO A 84 3.65 13.35 20.78
C PRO A 84 2.60 13.73 19.73
N ALA A 85 2.19 15.00 19.70
CA ALA A 85 1.24 15.52 18.71
C ALA A 85 1.76 15.41 17.26
N THR A 86 3.08 15.57 17.07
CA THR A 86 3.70 15.39 15.75
C THR A 86 3.77 13.91 15.38
N VAL A 87 4.11 13.02 16.32
CA VAL A 87 4.11 11.56 16.10
C VAL A 87 2.73 11.08 15.68
N GLU A 88 1.68 11.48 16.39
CA GLU A 88 0.29 11.14 16.07
C GLU A 88 -0.11 11.64 14.66
N SER A 89 0.23 12.90 14.33
CA SER A 89 -0.01 13.44 12.98
C SER A 89 0.72 12.67 11.89
N ARG A 90 1.95 12.18 12.14
CA ARG A 90 2.70 11.36 11.18
C ARG A 90 2.11 9.96 11.04
N LEU A 91 1.72 9.32 12.14
CA LEU A 91 1.02 8.03 12.11
C LEU A 91 -0.30 8.13 11.34
N LYS A 92 -1.05 9.23 11.52
CA LYS A 92 -2.25 9.51 10.74
C LYS A 92 -1.95 9.62 9.24
N ALA A 93 -0.92 10.38 8.85
CA ALA A 93 -0.54 10.50 7.44
C ALA A 93 -0.18 9.15 6.81
N ILE A 94 0.53 8.29 7.55
CA ILE A 94 0.85 6.92 7.12
C ILE A 94 -0.43 6.09 6.94
N SER A 95 -1.34 6.14 7.91
CA SER A 95 -2.63 5.43 7.84
C SER A 95 -3.50 5.89 6.67
N ASP A 96 -3.59 7.21 6.45
CA ASP A 96 -4.32 7.81 5.33
C ASP A 96 -3.70 7.36 3.98
N ARG A 97 -2.36 7.26 3.88
CA ARG A 97 -1.70 6.75 2.66
C ARG A 97 -1.93 5.25 2.43
N ILE A 98 -1.87 4.44 3.49
CA ILE A 98 -2.20 3.01 3.40
C ILE A 98 -3.64 2.83 2.91
N SER A 99 -4.57 3.66 3.37
CA SER A 99 -5.97 3.65 2.91
C SER A 99 -6.09 3.96 1.41
N ILE A 100 -5.31 4.93 0.90
CA ILE A 100 -5.24 5.22 -0.54
C ILE A 100 -4.72 4.01 -1.32
N LEU A 101 -3.66 3.36 -0.85
CA LEU A 101 -3.12 2.15 -1.48
C LEU A 101 -4.16 1.02 -1.55
N ILE A 102 -4.91 0.80 -0.47
CA ILE A 102 -6.01 -0.18 -0.44
C ILE A 102 -7.07 0.18 -1.48
N SER A 103 -7.45 1.46 -1.59
CA SER A 103 -8.45 1.90 -2.56
C SER A 103 -8.03 1.67 -4.01
N TYR A 104 -6.74 1.81 -4.33
CA TYR A 104 -6.23 1.50 -5.67
C TYR A 104 -6.23 0.01 -5.96
N CYS A 105 -5.86 -0.84 -4.99
CA CYS A 105 -5.99 -2.28 -5.14
C CYS A 105 -7.46 -2.66 -5.39
N GLN A 106 -8.39 -2.08 -4.62
CA GLN A 106 -9.82 -2.32 -4.79
C GLN A 106 -10.30 -1.87 -6.17
N ALA A 107 -9.88 -0.70 -6.65
CA ALA A 107 -10.26 -0.20 -7.99
C ALA A 107 -9.75 -1.10 -9.13
N VAL A 108 -8.57 -1.71 -8.98
CA VAL A 108 -8.07 -2.71 -9.95
C VAL A 108 -8.94 -3.97 -9.94
N LEU A 109 -9.35 -4.43 -8.76
CA LEU A 109 -10.21 -5.61 -8.59
C LEU A 109 -11.64 -5.35 -9.08
N ASP A 110 -12.19 -4.16 -8.84
CA ASP A 110 -13.54 -3.74 -9.22
C ASP A 110 -13.64 -3.35 -10.70
N GLY A 111 -12.58 -2.80 -11.30
CA GLY A 111 -12.52 -2.48 -12.72
C GLY A 111 -12.71 -3.69 -13.64
N LYS A 112 -12.57 -4.90 -13.09
CA LYS A 112 -12.97 -6.15 -13.73
C LYS A 112 -14.50 -6.29 -13.87
N SER A 113 -15.25 -5.88 -12.84
CA SER A 113 -16.69 -6.12 -12.73
C SER A 113 -17.52 -5.37 -13.77
N GLU A 114 -17.01 -4.28 -14.34
CA GLU A 114 -17.70 -3.51 -15.39
C GLU A 114 -17.41 -4.02 -16.81
N ASN A 115 -16.31 -4.73 -17.04
CA ASN A 115 -15.91 -5.24 -18.38
C ASN A 115 -16.38 -6.69 -18.67
N GLU A 116 -17.10 -7.33 -17.74
CA GLU A 116 -17.69 -8.68 -17.90
C GLU A 116 -19.23 -8.64 -18.12
N SER A 117 -19.80 -7.53 -18.61
CA SER A 117 -21.23 -7.40 -18.96
C SER A 117 -21.50 -7.29 -20.46
#